data_AF-A0A2A4CC85-F1
#
_entry.id   AF-A0A2A4CC85-F1
#
_cell.length_a   1.000
_cell.length_b   1.000
_cell.length_c   1.000
_cell.angle_alpha   90.00
_cell.angle_beta   90.00
_cell.angle_gamma   90.00
#
_symmetry.space_group_name_H-M   'P 1'
#
loop_
_entity.id
_entity.type
_entity.pdbx_description
1 polymer ?
#
loop_
_entity_poly.entity_id
_entity_poly.type
_entity_poly.pdbx_seq_one_letter_code
_entity_poly.pdbx_strand_id
1 'polypeptide(L)'
;MGMNVGSGTGRDEPDVMVDINTTPLIDVMLVLLIMLIITIPIQMHSVKMNLPVGNPPAPPHPPQVVQIDIGADGSLNWNGAAVRGGAALDAKFREVAAEADQDEIRLRPDKAAPYRAVAEVLASAQREGATKIGLIGNEQFMQ
;
A
#
# COMPACT_ATOMS: atom_id res chain seq x y z
N MET A 1 -53.13 65.36 70.36
CA MET A 1 -52.13 66.30 69.80
C MET A 1 -50.95 65.48 69.31
N GLY A 2 -50.72 65.46 67.99
CA GLY A 2 -49.61 64.71 67.40
C GLY A 2 -49.85 64.31 65.95
N MET A 3 -50.33 65.24 65.11
CA MET A 3 -50.22 65.10 63.66
C MET A 3 -48.80 65.52 63.27
N ASN A 4 -48.07 64.61 62.64
CA ASN A 4 -46.83 64.92 61.94
C ASN A 4 -47.05 64.66 60.45
N VAL A 5 -46.94 65.73 59.66
CA VAL A 5 -47.04 65.73 58.20
C VAL A 5 -45.62 65.79 57.64
N GLY A 6 -45.22 64.72 56.94
CA GLY A 6 -44.05 64.68 56.07
C GLY A 6 -44.52 64.62 54.62
N SER A 7 -44.42 65.76 53.94
CA SER A 7 -44.56 65.93 52.48
C SER A 7 -43.45 65.18 51.74
N GLY A 8 -43.75 64.60 50.58
CA GLY A 8 -42.72 64.07 49.67
C GLY A 8 -43.27 63.20 48.54
N THR A 9 -43.73 63.85 47.48
CA THR A 9 -44.12 63.29 46.18
C THR A 9 -43.09 62.33 45.58
N GLY A 10 -43.52 61.16 45.08
CA GLY A 10 -42.66 60.25 44.31
C GLY A 10 -43.43 59.11 43.63
N ARG A 11 -44.00 59.40 42.46
CA ARG A 11 -44.44 58.49 41.36
C ARG A 11 -44.64 57.00 41.72
N ASP A 12 -45.90 56.63 41.92
CA ASP A 12 -46.41 55.33 41.48
C ASP A 12 -46.45 55.33 39.93
N GLU A 13 -45.31 55.06 39.30
CA GLU A 13 -45.33 54.46 37.96
C GLU A 13 -45.41 52.94 38.17
N PRO A 14 -46.45 52.26 37.66
CA PRO A 14 -46.44 50.81 37.66
C PRO A 14 -45.27 50.38 36.80
N ASP A 15 -44.29 49.70 37.40
CA ASP A 15 -43.22 49.03 36.67
C ASP A 15 -43.90 47.97 35.78
N VAL A 16 -44.18 48.36 34.53
CA VAL A 16 -44.75 47.46 33.53
C VAL A 16 -43.64 46.46 33.23
N MET A 17 -43.67 45.33 33.94
CA MET A 17 -42.76 44.22 33.68
C MET A 17 -43.02 43.77 32.24
N VAL A 18 -42.20 44.25 31.31
CA VAL A 18 -42.22 43.83 29.91
C VAL A 18 -41.63 42.42 29.88
N ASP A 19 -42.50 41.43 29.93
CA ASP A 19 -42.10 40.04 29.69
C ASP A 19 -41.69 39.92 28.22
N ILE A 20 -40.38 39.83 27.98
CA ILE A 20 -39.86 39.65 26.63
C ILE A 20 -40.16 38.21 26.24
N ASN A 21 -40.99 38.02 25.22
CA ASN A 21 -41.22 36.70 24.64
C ASN A 21 -39.89 36.14 24.09
N THR A 22 -39.26 35.26 24.85
CA THR A 22 -37.97 34.65 24.52
C THR A 22 -38.08 33.56 23.46
N THR A 23 -39.24 32.92 23.32
CA THR A 23 -39.50 31.84 22.37
C THR A 23 -39.32 32.27 20.91
N PRO A 24 -39.91 33.38 20.43
CA PRO A 24 -39.63 33.89 19.08
C PRO A 24 -38.19 34.37 18.90
N LEU A 25 -37.57 34.90 19.97
CA LEU A 25 -36.20 35.39 19.93
C LEU A 25 -35.22 34.23 19.74
N ILE A 26 -35.43 33.10 20.43
CA ILE A 26 -34.62 31.89 20.27
C ILE A 26 -34.71 31.34 18.85
N ASP A 27 -35.90 31.34 18.23
CA ASP A 27 -36.08 30.87 16.85
C ASP A 27 -35.28 31.71 15.85
N VAL A 28 -35.36 33.05 15.96
CA VAL A 28 -34.55 33.96 15.13
C VAL A 28 -33.06 33.75 15.37
N MET A 29 -32.62 33.56 16.62
CA MET A 29 -31.21 33.31 16.92
C MET A 29 -30.73 31.96 16.35
N LEU A 30 -31.56 30.91 16.43
CA LEU A 30 -31.22 29.58 15.93
C LEU A 30 -31.13 29.56 14.40
N VAL A 31 -32.02 30.27 13.70
CA VAL A 31 -31.93 30.46 12.24
C VAL A 31 -30.61 31.14 11.86
N LEU A 32 -30.19 32.18 12.58
CA LEU A 32 -28.92 32.86 12.32
C LEU A 32 -27.70 31.96 12.55
N LEU A 33 -27.73 31.11 13.59
CA LEU A 33 -26.68 30.13 13.85
C LEU A 33 -26.59 29.07 12.74
N ILE A 34 -27.74 28.54 12.29
CA ILE A 34 -27.77 27.59 11.17
C ILE A 34 -27.22 28.25 9.90
N MET A 35 -27.64 29.48 9.60
CA MET A 35 -27.09 30.23 8.46
C MET A 35 -25.58 30.38 8.56
N LEU A 36 -25.04 30.75 9.73
CA LEU A 36 -23.59 30.88 9.93
C LEU A 36 -22.87 29.55 9.70
N ILE A 37 -23.41 28.44 10.21
CA ILE A 37 -22.82 27.09 10.06
C ILE A 37 -22.78 26.65 8.59
N ILE A 38 -23.87 26.84 7.84
CA ILE A 38 -23.94 26.33 6.44
C ILE A 38 -23.13 27.16 5.45
N THR A 39 -22.74 28.39 5.81
CA THR A 39 -22.02 29.30 4.89
C THR A 39 -20.55 28.93 4.69
N ILE A 40 -19.99 28.02 5.49
CA ILE A 40 -18.58 27.61 5.33
C ILE A 40 -18.46 26.68 4.10
N PRO A 41 -17.73 27.08 3.05
CA PRO A 41 -17.51 26.24 1.89
C PRO A 41 -16.58 25.08 2.26
N ILE A 42 -16.93 23.88 1.82
CA ILE A 42 -16.06 22.70 1.88
C ILE A 42 -14.80 22.94 1.04
N GLN A 43 -13.65 23.08 1.72
CA GLN A 43 -12.34 23.21 1.09
C GLN A 43 -11.90 21.86 0.52
N MET A 44 -12.27 21.61 -0.74
CA MET A 44 -11.82 20.44 -1.49
C MET A 44 -10.41 20.68 -2.00
N HIS A 45 -9.41 20.10 -1.34
CA HIS A 45 -8.04 20.05 -1.85
C HIS A 45 -7.97 19.03 -2.99
N SER A 46 -8.35 19.43 -4.20
CA SER A 46 -8.09 18.61 -5.39
C SER A 46 -6.62 18.74 -5.77
N VAL A 47 -5.81 17.79 -5.31
CA VAL A 47 -4.49 17.58 -5.92
C VAL A 47 -4.77 17.06 -7.33
N LYS A 48 -4.61 17.91 -8.34
CA LYS A 48 -4.57 17.48 -9.74
C LYS A 48 -3.35 16.59 -9.92
N MET A 49 -3.49 15.31 -9.62
CA MET A 49 -2.50 14.30 -9.93
C MET A 49 -2.57 14.08 -11.44
N ASN A 50 -1.71 14.78 -12.18
CA ASN A 50 -1.43 14.44 -13.57
C ASN A 50 -0.70 13.09 -13.55
N LEU A 51 -1.47 12.00 -13.56
CA LEU A 51 -0.93 10.68 -13.86
C LEU A 51 -0.39 10.76 -15.29
N PRO A 52 0.90 10.51 -15.53
CA PRO A 52 1.43 10.52 -16.87
C PRO A 52 0.66 9.49 -17.70
N VAL A 53 -0.05 9.98 -18.72
CA VAL A 53 -0.72 9.17 -19.74
C VAL A 53 0.33 8.67 -20.72
N GLY A 54 1.21 7.81 -20.25
CA GLY A 54 2.23 7.19 -21.06
C GLY A 54 2.36 5.74 -20.61
N ASN A 55 2.23 4.82 -21.56
CA ASN A 55 2.71 3.47 -21.33
C ASN A 55 4.19 3.61 -20.91
N PRO A 56 4.61 3.16 -19.72
CA PRO A 56 6.01 3.24 -19.34
C PRO A 56 6.83 2.62 -20.48
N PRO A 57 7.99 3.20 -20.82
CA PRO A 57 8.86 2.62 -21.84
C PRO A 57 9.05 1.14 -21.50
N ALA A 58 8.93 0.27 -22.51
CA ALA A 58 9.28 -1.11 -22.31
C ALA A 58 10.69 -1.16 -21.67
N PRO A 59 10.91 -2.01 -20.66
CA PRO A 59 12.22 -2.15 -20.04
C PRO A 59 13.29 -2.23 -21.15
N PRO A 60 14.38 -1.45 -21.05
CA PRO A 60 15.37 -1.34 -22.13
C PRO A 60 15.95 -2.68 -22.56
N HIS A 61 15.87 -3.68 -21.67
CA HIS A 61 16.15 -5.07 -21.98
C HIS A 61 15.02 -5.94 -21.41
N PRO A 62 14.48 -6.91 -22.18
CA PRO A 62 13.67 -7.95 -21.58
C PRO A 62 14.52 -8.67 -20.51
N PRO A 63 13.95 -9.02 -19.34
CA PRO A 63 14.69 -9.74 -18.31
C PRO A 63 15.26 -11.01 -18.92
N GLN A 64 16.57 -11.20 -18.85
CA GLN A 64 17.13 -12.45 -19.32
C GLN A 64 16.75 -13.54 -18.32
N VAL A 65 16.35 -14.68 -18.87
CA VAL A 65 15.84 -15.80 -18.11
C VAL A 65 16.82 -16.94 -18.28
N VAL A 66 17.36 -17.39 -17.16
CA VAL A 66 18.17 -18.60 -17.10
C VAL A 66 17.24 -19.77 -16.82
N GLN A 67 17.21 -20.77 -17.69
CA GLN A 67 16.47 -22.00 -17.47
C GLN A 67 17.41 -23.10 -16.96
N ILE A 68 17.04 -23.72 -15.84
CA ILE A 68 17.72 -24.89 -15.31
C ILE A 68 16.74 -26.07 -15.36
N ASP A 69 17.04 -27.05 -16.21
CA ASP A 69 16.27 -28.28 -16.30
C ASP A 69 16.99 -29.40 -15.56
N ILE A 70 16.27 -30.12 -14.69
CA ILE A 70 16.79 -31.30 -13.98
C ILE A 70 16.07 -32.54 -14.51
N GLY A 71 16.81 -33.47 -15.12
CA GLY A 71 16.27 -34.72 -15.65
C GLY A 71 15.94 -35.75 -14.58
N ALA A 72 15.18 -36.77 -14.97
CA ALA A 72 14.83 -37.92 -14.11
C ALA A 72 16.06 -38.69 -13.58
N ASP A 73 17.17 -38.66 -14.31
CA ASP A 73 18.45 -39.25 -13.94
C ASP A 73 19.30 -38.34 -13.02
N GLY A 74 18.81 -37.13 -12.71
CA GLY A 74 19.56 -36.10 -12.00
C GLY A 74 20.53 -35.30 -12.88
N SER A 75 20.46 -35.46 -14.22
CA SER A 75 21.22 -34.61 -15.13
C SER A 75 20.77 -33.16 -15.02
N LEU A 76 21.72 -32.22 -15.10
CA LEU A 76 21.46 -30.79 -15.00
C LEU A 76 21.80 -30.12 -16.32
N ASN A 77 20.86 -29.35 -16.86
CA ASN A 77 21.07 -28.54 -18.05
C ASN A 77 20.83 -27.06 -17.71
N TRP A 78 21.77 -26.21 -18.09
CA TRP A 78 21.71 -24.76 -17.98
C TRP A 78 21.50 -24.18 -19.37
N ASN A 79 20.34 -23.58 -19.64
CA ASN A 79 19.95 -23.07 -20.96
C ASN A 79 20.14 -24.11 -22.08
N GLY A 80 19.85 -25.38 -21.79
CA GLY A 80 20.03 -26.50 -22.72
C GLY A 80 21.46 -27.06 -22.80
N ALA A 81 22.44 -26.45 -22.14
CA ALA A 81 23.81 -26.96 -22.05
C ALA A 81 23.98 -27.84 -20.80
N ALA A 82 24.47 -29.06 -20.98
CA ALA A 82 24.71 -29.96 -19.87
C ALA A 82 25.82 -29.41 -18.94
N VAL A 83 25.50 -29.25 -17.66
CA VAL A 83 26.45 -28.86 -16.62
C VAL A 83 26.78 -30.08 -15.79
N ARG A 84 28.06 -30.45 -15.75
CA ARG A 84 28.54 -31.61 -15.01
C ARG A 84 29.40 -31.15 -13.83
N GLY A 85 28.98 -31.54 -12.63
CA GLY A 85 29.69 -31.29 -11.39
C GLY A 85 29.37 -29.94 -10.73
N GLY A 86 29.48 -29.92 -9.40
CA GLY A 86 29.12 -28.75 -8.59
C GLY A 86 29.95 -27.50 -8.88
N ALA A 87 31.25 -27.63 -9.18
CA ALA A 87 32.11 -26.48 -9.44
C ALA A 87 31.69 -25.69 -10.70
N ALA A 88 31.21 -26.37 -11.75
CA ALA A 88 30.73 -25.72 -12.96
C ALA A 88 29.38 -25.01 -12.72
N LEU A 89 28.54 -25.59 -11.88
CA LEU A 89 27.27 -24.99 -11.46
C LEU A 89 27.51 -23.74 -10.58
N ASP A 90 28.40 -23.85 -9.60
CA ASP A 90 28.79 -22.73 -8.72
C ASP A 90 29.35 -21.56 -9.55
N ALA A 91 30.19 -21.84 -10.55
CA ALA A 91 30.72 -20.81 -11.45
C ALA A 91 29.60 -20.08 -12.22
N LYS A 92 28.59 -20.81 -12.70
CA LYS A 92 27.43 -20.23 -13.40
C LYS A 92 26.57 -19.36 -12.48
N PHE A 93 26.32 -19.80 -11.25
CA PHE A 93 25.60 -18.97 -10.29
C PHE A 93 26.38 -17.73 -9.87
N ARG A 94 27.71 -17.82 -9.80
CA ARG A 94 28.56 -16.66 -9.54
C ARG A 94 28.51 -15.61 -10.66
N GLU A 95 28.44 -16.06 -11.92
CA GLU A 95 28.23 -15.16 -13.07
C GLU A 95 26.92 -14.39 -12.91
N VAL A 96 25.81 -15.09 -12.63
CA VAL A 96 24.49 -14.46 -12.41
C VAL A 96 24.49 -13.54 -11.18
N ALA A 97 25.14 -13.95 -10.09
CA ALA A 97 25.18 -13.17 -8.85
C ALA A 97 26.02 -11.88 -8.97
N ALA A 98 26.94 -11.82 -9.94
CA ALA A 98 27.77 -10.64 -10.20
C ALA A 98 27.01 -9.53 -10.96
N GLU A 99 25.85 -9.84 -11.53
CA GLU A 99 25.01 -8.86 -12.23
C GLU A 99 24.29 -7.94 -11.25
N ALA A 100 24.26 -6.64 -11.57
CA ALA A 100 23.58 -5.64 -10.75
C ALA A 100 22.07 -5.87 -10.69
N ASP A 101 21.50 -6.39 -11.78
CA ASP A 101 20.11 -6.85 -11.87
C ASP A 101 20.14 -8.32 -12.28
N GLN A 102 20.16 -9.23 -11.29
CA GLN A 102 20.29 -10.66 -11.52
C GLN A 102 19.22 -11.18 -12.49
N ASP A 103 19.63 -12.04 -13.41
CA ASP A 103 18.71 -12.82 -14.25
C ASP A 103 17.74 -13.67 -13.43
N GLU A 104 16.51 -13.82 -13.94
CA GLU A 104 15.52 -14.70 -13.34
C GLU A 104 15.88 -16.16 -13.66
N ILE A 105 16.18 -16.94 -12.63
CA ILE A 105 16.48 -18.37 -12.74
C ILE A 105 15.18 -19.16 -12.62
N ARG A 106 14.82 -19.88 -13.67
CA ARG A 106 13.67 -20.78 -13.72
C ARG A 106 14.14 -22.22 -13.58
N LEU A 107 13.83 -22.82 -12.43
CA LEU A 107 14.13 -24.21 -12.14
C LEU A 107 12.96 -25.09 -12.55
N ARG A 108 13.18 -25.99 -13.52
CA ARG A 108 12.22 -26.98 -13.99
C ARG A 108 12.73 -28.39 -13.68
N PRO A 109 12.32 -28.99 -12.56
CA PRO A 109 12.60 -30.39 -12.31
C PRO A 109 11.65 -31.29 -13.11
N ASP A 110 12.17 -32.41 -13.61
CA ASP A 110 11.36 -33.53 -14.08
C ASP A 110 10.57 -34.15 -12.92
N LYS A 111 9.40 -34.75 -13.21
CA LYS A 111 8.56 -35.40 -12.20
C LYS A 111 9.29 -36.51 -11.43
N ALA A 112 10.20 -37.23 -12.09
CA ALA A 112 11.00 -38.30 -11.50
C ALA A 112 12.40 -37.84 -11.06
N ALA A 113 12.69 -36.54 -11.10
CA ALA A 113 14.00 -36.03 -10.71
C ALA A 113 14.30 -36.34 -9.22
N PRO A 114 15.53 -36.77 -8.89
CA PRO A 114 15.91 -37.01 -7.50
C PRO A 114 15.90 -35.70 -6.72
N TYR A 115 15.21 -35.68 -5.57
CA TYR A 115 15.14 -34.50 -4.69
C TYR A 115 16.53 -33.93 -4.34
N ARG A 116 17.52 -34.81 -4.18
CA ARG A 116 18.91 -34.44 -3.94
C ARG A 116 19.46 -33.48 -5.01
N ALA A 117 19.20 -33.74 -6.30
CA ALA A 117 19.69 -32.89 -7.37
C ALA A 117 19.06 -31.49 -7.27
N VAL A 118 17.75 -31.42 -7.02
CA VAL A 118 17.04 -30.14 -6.81
C VAL A 118 17.61 -29.37 -5.62
N ALA A 119 17.82 -30.06 -4.49
CA ALA A 119 18.39 -29.47 -3.29
C ALA A 119 19.83 -28.97 -3.49
N GLU A 120 20.65 -29.72 -4.23
CA GLU A 120 22.02 -29.32 -4.57
C GLU A 120 22.04 -28.04 -5.41
N VAL A 121 21.12 -27.89 -6.38
CA VAL A 121 20.98 -26.66 -7.17
C VAL A 121 20.59 -25.47 -6.29
N LEU A 122 19.57 -25.64 -5.45
CA LEU A 122 19.12 -24.56 -4.56
C LEU A 122 20.20 -24.16 -3.55
N ALA A 123 20.93 -25.14 -3.01
CA ALA A 123 22.03 -24.88 -2.08
C ALA A 123 23.22 -24.17 -2.75
N SER A 124 23.56 -24.55 -3.97
CA SER A 124 24.60 -23.91 -4.79
C SER A 124 24.22 -22.46 -5.10
N ALA A 125 22.99 -22.24 -5.57
CA ALA A 125 22.50 -20.90 -5.90
C ALA A 125 22.47 -19.97 -4.68
N GLN A 126 22.00 -20.47 -3.52
CA GLN A 126 22.00 -19.73 -2.27
C GLN A 126 23.42 -19.39 -1.80
N ARG A 127 24.38 -20.32 -1.95
CA ARG A 127 25.79 -20.12 -1.56
C ARG A 127 26.46 -19.03 -2.38
N GLU A 128 26.22 -19.01 -3.69
CA GLU A 128 26.84 -18.04 -4.60
C GLU A 128 26.08 -16.71 -4.68
N GLY A 129 24.91 -16.60 -4.02
CA GLY A 129 24.15 -15.35 -3.90
C GLY A 129 23.18 -15.09 -5.05
N ALA A 130 22.81 -16.13 -5.81
CA ALA A 130 21.76 -16.06 -6.82
C ALA A 130 20.38 -16.17 -6.14
N THR A 131 19.65 -15.05 -6.06
CA THR A 131 18.46 -14.91 -5.21
C THR A 131 17.14 -14.96 -5.98
N LYS A 132 17.14 -14.63 -7.28
CA LYS A 132 15.95 -14.61 -8.11
C LYS A 132 15.65 -15.98 -8.74
N ILE A 133 15.25 -16.96 -7.91
CA ILE A 133 14.94 -18.31 -8.37
C ILE A 133 13.43 -18.57 -8.27
N GLY A 134 12.83 -18.99 -9.38
CA GLY A 134 11.44 -19.46 -9.45
C GLY A 134 11.38 -20.94 -9.84
N LEU A 135 10.60 -21.74 -9.12
CA LEU A 135 10.24 -23.08 -9.57
C LEU A 135 9.08 -23.00 -10.57
N ILE A 136 9.23 -23.69 -11.69
CA ILE A 136 8.21 -23.80 -12.74
C ILE A 136 7.86 -25.27 -13.00
N GLY A 137 6.63 -25.51 -13.48
CA GLY A 137 6.12 -26.87 -13.72
C GLY A 137 5.61 -27.55 -12.45
N ASN A 138 5.34 -26.81 -11.38
CA ASN A 138 4.87 -27.32 -10.08
C ASN A 138 3.55 -28.10 -10.20
N GLU A 139 2.77 -27.79 -11.24
CA GLU A 139 1.51 -28.46 -11.61
C GLU A 139 1.67 -29.97 -11.84
N GLN A 140 2.84 -30.44 -12.31
CA GLN A 140 3.08 -31.87 -12.58
C GLN A 140 3.19 -32.73 -11.29
N PHE A 141 3.36 -32.09 -10.13
CA PHE A 141 3.47 -32.75 -8.82
C PHE A 141 2.15 -32.77 -8.02
N MET A 142 1.10 -32.08 -8.49
CA MET A 142 -0.21 -32.07 -7.82
C MET A 142 -1.15 -33.21 -8.23
N GLN A 143 -0.69 -34.14 -9.07
CA GLN A 143 -1.41 -35.34 -9.51
C GLN A 143 -0.71 -36.63 -9.08
#